data_AF-A0A3E3DHG1-F1
#
_entry.id   AF-A0A3E3DHG1-F1
#
_cell.length_a   1.000
_cell.length_b   1.000
_cell.length_c   1.000
_cell.angle_alpha   90.00
_cell.angle_beta   90.00
_cell.angle_gamma   90.00
#
_symmetry.space_group_name_H-M   'P 1'
#
loop_
_entity.id
_entity.type
_entity.pdbx_description
1 polymer ?
#
loop_
_entity_poly.entity_id
_entity_poly.type
_entity_poly.pdbx_seq_one_letter_code
_entity_poly.pdbx_strand_id
1 'polypeptide(L)'
;MEEAKLREFVKENLYWIREPRHTVMDDHKIEMITEPVTDLWQRTYYGFRNDNAPVLQMKTSEPYFSFVVKTEFESKHRFDQCGIVLYLDSDNWLKASIEFENEEFQRLGSVVTNHGYSDWATTDISASIKEMWYRLSRRESDYCMECSQDGVNFKQMRICHMWDGAEEISFGIYACSPEESSFKAVFTDMKMMECQWNAHK
;
A
#
# COMPACT_ATOMS: atom_id res chain seq x y z
N MET A 1 -2.94 31.32 -13.42
CA MET A 1 -2.61 30.38 -12.33
C MET A 1 -2.30 29.09 -13.04
N GLU A 2 -1.06 28.64 -12.95
CA GLU A 2 -0.61 27.38 -13.55
C GLU A 2 -1.27 26.26 -12.73
N GLU A 3 -2.05 25.40 -13.37
CA GLU A 3 -2.55 24.18 -12.72
C GLU A 3 -1.32 23.43 -12.20
N ALA A 4 -1.25 23.20 -10.89
CA ALA A 4 -0.17 22.44 -10.31
C ALA A 4 -0.25 21.02 -10.88
N LYS A 5 0.63 20.70 -11.83
CA LYS A 5 0.67 19.38 -12.45
C LYS A 5 0.97 18.36 -11.37
N LEU A 6 0.12 17.33 -11.23
CA LEU A 6 0.36 16.23 -10.32
C LEU A 6 1.75 15.65 -10.58
N ARG A 7 2.57 15.57 -9.53
CA ARG A 7 3.91 14.99 -9.61
C ARG A 7 3.79 13.51 -9.94
N GLU A 8 4.57 13.05 -10.92
CA GLU A 8 4.51 11.68 -11.43
C GLU A 8 5.18 10.71 -10.45
N PHE A 9 4.67 9.48 -10.35
CA PHE A 9 5.26 8.40 -9.53
C PHE A 9 6.42 7.74 -10.31
N VAL A 10 7.51 8.48 -10.46
CA VAL A 10 8.71 8.10 -11.24
C VAL A 10 9.95 8.13 -10.37
N LYS A 11 11.00 7.40 -10.76
CA LYS A 11 12.17 7.07 -9.92
C LYS A 11 12.80 8.26 -9.21
N GLU A 12 12.91 9.41 -9.89
CA GLU A 12 13.48 10.65 -9.34
C GLU A 12 12.68 11.25 -8.17
N ASN A 13 11.40 10.85 -8.03
CA ASN A 13 10.48 11.33 -7.01
C ASN A 13 10.31 10.34 -5.85
N LEU A 14 10.86 9.13 -5.98
CA LEU A 14 10.70 8.05 -5.01
C LEU A 14 11.89 7.98 -4.06
N TYR A 15 11.62 7.54 -2.83
CA TYR A 15 12.63 7.25 -1.83
C TYR A 15 12.21 6.08 -0.95
N TRP A 16 13.18 5.31 -0.51
CA TRP A 16 12.96 4.15 0.35
C TRP A 16 12.88 4.53 1.83
N ILE A 17 11.96 3.90 2.53
CA ILE A 17 12.07 3.59 3.95
C ILE A 17 12.44 2.11 4.01
N ARG A 18 13.65 1.82 4.50
CA ARG A 18 14.20 0.46 4.62
C ARG A 18 14.30 -0.25 3.26
N GLU A 19 15.19 0.26 2.41
CA GLU A 19 15.47 -0.32 1.09
C GLU A 19 15.84 -1.81 1.21
N PRO A 20 15.21 -2.70 0.43
CA PRO A 20 15.52 -4.12 0.46
C PRO A 20 16.88 -4.38 -0.21
N ARG A 21 17.51 -5.51 0.13
CA ARG A 21 18.79 -5.91 -0.51
C ARG A 21 18.72 -6.08 -2.03
N HIS A 22 17.55 -6.44 -2.55
CA HIS A 22 17.35 -6.70 -3.97
C HIS A 22 16.15 -5.92 -4.48
N THR A 23 16.44 -4.93 -5.33
CA THR A 23 15.46 -4.11 -6.02
C THR A 23 15.90 -3.85 -7.45
N VAL A 24 14.94 -3.81 -8.37
CA VAL A 24 15.11 -3.32 -9.75
C VAL A 24 14.04 -2.27 -9.97
N MET A 25 14.44 -1.08 -10.41
CA MET A 25 13.51 0.05 -10.54
C MET A 25 13.86 0.94 -11.73
N ASP A 26 12.86 1.11 -12.59
CA ASP A 26 12.72 2.16 -13.58
C ASP A 26 11.35 2.87 -13.41
N ASP A 27 11.00 3.77 -14.33
CA ASP A 27 9.78 4.59 -14.26
C ASP A 27 8.49 3.82 -14.60
N HIS A 28 8.59 2.59 -15.09
CA HIS A 28 7.45 1.76 -15.51
C HIS A 28 7.27 0.52 -14.63
N LYS A 29 8.36 0.01 -14.07
CA LYS A 29 8.38 -1.24 -13.31
C LYS A 29 9.29 -1.14 -12.10
N ILE A 30 8.75 -1.62 -10.98
CA ILE A 30 9.50 -1.78 -9.73
C ILE A 30 9.38 -3.24 -9.30
N GLU A 31 10.51 -3.87 -9.03
CA GLU A 31 10.60 -5.22 -8.50
C GLU A 31 11.37 -5.18 -7.18
N MET A 32 10.89 -5.89 -6.18
CA MET A 32 11.62 -6.08 -4.93
C MET A 32 11.48 -7.51 -4.44
N ILE A 33 12.55 -8.03 -3.82
CA ILE A 33 12.52 -9.31 -3.11
C ILE A 33 12.34 -9.02 -1.62
N THR A 34 11.29 -9.56 -1.01
CA THR A 34 11.04 -9.37 0.41
C THR A 34 12.12 -10.05 1.26
N GLU A 35 12.40 -9.45 2.42
CA GLU A 35 13.29 -10.04 3.43
C GLU A 35 12.44 -10.72 4.52
N PRO A 36 12.93 -11.81 5.11
CA PRO A 36 12.23 -12.52 6.17
C PRO A 36 12.08 -11.64 7.41
N VAL A 37 11.07 -11.92 8.22
CA VAL A 37 10.77 -11.23 9.48
C VAL A 37 10.56 -9.71 9.30
N THR A 38 9.88 -9.33 8.21
CA THR A 38 9.49 -7.94 7.93
C THR A 38 7.98 -7.76 7.96
N ASP A 39 7.50 -6.70 8.62
CA ASP A 39 6.07 -6.43 8.81
C ASP A 39 5.79 -4.96 9.19
N LEU A 40 4.53 -4.56 9.06
CA LEU A 40 3.95 -3.33 9.61
C LEU A 40 2.74 -3.69 10.49
N TRP A 41 2.89 -3.53 11.80
CA TRP A 41 1.81 -3.72 12.76
C TRP A 41 2.06 -2.94 14.06
N GLN A 42 1.02 -2.36 14.63
CA GLN A 42 1.12 -1.65 15.90
C GLN A 42 0.08 -2.14 16.92
N ARG A 43 0.57 -2.86 17.93
CA ARG A 43 -0.03 -3.17 19.25
C ARG A 43 -1.33 -3.95 19.29
N THR A 44 -2.30 -3.63 18.45
CA THR A 44 -3.66 -4.15 18.55
C THR A 44 -3.66 -5.68 18.60
N TYR A 45 -4.39 -6.21 19.58
CA TYR A 45 -4.54 -7.64 19.89
C TYR A 45 -3.24 -8.40 20.24
N TYR A 46 -2.22 -8.35 19.39
CA TYR A 46 -0.98 -9.12 19.52
C TYR A 46 0.07 -8.52 20.45
N GLY A 47 -0.04 -7.23 20.82
CA GLY A 47 0.85 -6.54 21.76
C GLY A 47 2.24 -6.17 21.23
N PHE A 48 2.70 -6.78 20.14
CA PHE A 48 3.98 -6.44 19.50
C PHE A 48 3.87 -5.21 18.60
N ARG A 49 5.03 -4.68 18.21
CA ARG A 49 5.18 -3.61 17.24
C ARG A 49 6.20 -4.02 16.20
N ASN A 50 5.79 -4.04 14.93
CA ASN A 50 6.66 -4.24 13.79
C ASN A 50 6.59 -2.99 12.92
N ASP A 51 7.75 -2.41 12.65
CA ASP A 51 7.91 -1.27 11.75
C ASP A 51 9.22 -1.42 10.97
N ASN A 52 9.30 -2.52 10.23
CA ASN A 52 10.52 -2.90 9.52
C ASN A 52 10.29 -3.34 8.07
N ALA A 53 9.06 -3.29 7.56
CA ALA A 53 8.78 -3.56 6.15
C ALA A 53 9.43 -2.52 5.23
N PRO A 54 10.03 -2.95 4.11
CA PRO A 54 10.40 -2.07 3.02
C PRO A 54 9.22 -1.28 2.45
N VAL A 55 9.37 0.03 2.32
CA VAL A 55 8.36 0.95 1.76
C VAL A 55 9.05 1.87 0.76
N LEU A 56 8.53 1.94 -0.47
CA LEU A 56 8.96 2.91 -1.47
C LEU A 56 7.86 3.93 -1.69
N GLN A 57 8.20 5.21 -1.56
CA GLN A 57 7.18 6.26 -1.52
C GLN A 57 7.65 7.59 -2.10
N MET A 58 6.69 8.46 -2.39
CA MET A 58 6.92 9.87 -2.72
C MET A 58 6.13 10.79 -1.80
N LYS A 59 6.53 12.05 -1.73
CA LYS A 59 5.85 13.10 -0.98
C LYS A 59 4.87 13.88 -1.86
N THR A 60 3.74 14.28 -1.28
CA THR A 60 2.82 15.24 -1.89
C THR A 60 2.06 16.05 -0.85
N SER A 61 1.81 17.33 -1.16
CA SER A 61 0.89 18.19 -0.42
C SER A 61 -0.46 18.36 -1.13
N GLU A 62 -0.69 17.66 -2.26
CA GLU A 62 -1.96 17.72 -2.97
C GLU A 62 -3.10 17.14 -2.11
N PRO A 63 -4.12 17.92 -1.75
CA PRO A 63 -5.25 17.45 -0.95
C PRO A 63 -6.20 16.51 -1.71
N TYR A 64 -6.18 16.51 -3.04
CA TYR A 64 -7.10 15.72 -3.87
C TYR A 64 -6.38 14.96 -4.98
N PHE A 65 -6.15 13.66 -4.78
CA PHE A 65 -5.57 12.82 -5.83
C PHE A 65 -6.05 11.37 -5.73
N SER A 66 -5.82 10.60 -6.80
CA SER A 66 -5.77 9.14 -6.72
C SER A 66 -4.44 8.61 -7.25
N PHE A 67 -3.90 7.62 -6.55
CA PHE A 67 -2.76 6.81 -6.98
C PHE A 67 -3.26 5.42 -7.35
N VAL A 68 -2.86 4.91 -8.50
CA VAL A 68 -3.19 3.56 -8.97
C VAL A 68 -1.91 2.79 -9.22
N VAL A 69 -1.91 1.50 -8.88
CA VAL A 69 -0.82 0.57 -9.17
C VAL A 69 -1.38 -0.82 -9.41
N LYS A 70 -0.79 -1.55 -10.37
CA LYS A 70 -0.96 -2.99 -10.51
C LYS A 70 0.15 -3.69 -9.71
N THR A 71 -0.25 -4.67 -8.92
CA THR A 71 0.67 -5.53 -8.16
C THR A 71 0.61 -6.94 -8.70
N GLU A 72 1.77 -7.59 -8.78
CA GLU A 72 1.91 -9.02 -9.03
C GLU A 72 2.83 -9.59 -7.93
N PHE A 73 2.48 -10.76 -7.41
CA PHE A 73 3.18 -11.32 -6.25
C PHE A 73 3.26 -12.84 -6.32
N GLU A 74 4.46 -13.36 -6.06
CA GLU A 74 4.73 -14.79 -5.97
C GLU A 74 4.68 -15.27 -4.50
N SER A 75 3.70 -14.77 -3.73
CA SER A 75 3.50 -15.13 -2.33
C SER A 75 3.21 -16.63 -2.19
N LYS A 76 3.80 -17.23 -1.16
CA LYS A 76 3.78 -18.69 -0.97
C LYS A 76 3.81 -19.11 0.51
N HIS A 77 3.92 -18.13 1.41
CA HIS A 77 4.05 -18.39 2.82
C HIS A 77 3.14 -17.48 3.63
N ARG A 78 2.71 -17.99 4.78
CA ARG A 78 1.73 -17.31 5.61
C ARG A 78 2.21 -15.89 5.95
N PHE A 79 1.29 -14.95 5.82
CA PHE A 79 1.47 -13.52 6.03
C PHE A 79 2.33 -12.77 5.01
N ASP A 80 2.79 -13.40 3.92
CA ASP A 80 3.41 -12.67 2.79
C ASP A 80 2.42 -11.60 2.27
N GLN A 81 2.85 -10.34 2.20
CA GLN A 81 2.01 -9.19 1.88
C GLN A 81 2.56 -8.36 0.71
N CYS A 82 1.69 -7.94 -0.21
CA CYS A 82 2.04 -7.04 -1.32
C CYS A 82 0.91 -6.05 -1.61
N GLY A 83 1.22 -4.75 -1.65
CA GLY A 83 0.20 -3.72 -1.85
C GLY A 83 0.68 -2.28 -1.77
N ILE A 84 -0.22 -1.40 -1.35
CA ILE A 84 -0.01 0.05 -1.22
C ILE A 84 0.11 0.48 0.24
N VAL A 85 0.78 1.60 0.46
CA VAL A 85 0.97 2.19 1.78
C VAL A 85 0.92 3.71 1.73
N LEU A 86 0.39 4.32 2.78
CA LEU A 86 0.67 5.70 3.17
C LEU A 86 1.38 5.62 4.51
N TYR A 87 2.63 6.05 4.56
CA TYR A 87 3.49 5.92 5.73
C TYR A 87 4.06 7.28 6.12
N LEU A 88 3.63 7.78 7.28
CA LEU A 88 4.14 9.03 7.83
C LEU A 88 5.26 8.74 8.83
N ASP A 89 4.97 7.85 9.79
CA ASP A 89 5.90 7.41 10.82
C ASP A 89 5.45 6.05 11.39
N SER A 90 6.13 5.57 12.44
CA SER A 90 5.84 4.27 13.06
C SER A 90 4.44 4.15 13.66
N ASP A 91 3.84 5.27 14.06
CA ASP A 91 2.56 5.35 14.77
C ASP A 91 1.40 5.80 13.87
N ASN A 92 1.69 6.32 12.67
CA ASN A 92 0.71 6.85 11.73
C ASN A 92 0.96 6.35 10.30
N TRP A 93 0.18 5.36 9.88
CA TRP A 93 0.24 4.80 8.53
C TRP A 93 -1.04 4.03 8.20
N LEU A 94 -1.29 3.83 6.91
CA LEU A 94 -2.28 2.88 6.42
C LEU A 94 -1.68 2.00 5.33
N LYS A 95 -2.18 0.77 5.21
CA LYS A 95 -1.80 -0.16 4.15
C LYS A 95 -3.03 -0.88 3.62
N ALA A 96 -3.00 -1.23 2.34
CA ALA A 96 -3.94 -2.20 1.76
C ALA A 96 -3.18 -3.18 0.89
N SER A 97 -3.46 -4.46 1.07
CA SER A 97 -2.72 -5.54 0.44
C SER A 97 -3.53 -6.82 0.37
N ILE A 98 -2.99 -7.74 -0.41
CA ILE A 98 -3.24 -9.16 -0.25
C ILE A 98 -2.24 -9.67 0.79
N GLU A 99 -2.69 -10.53 1.68
CA GLU A 99 -1.92 -11.23 2.70
C GLU A 99 -2.20 -12.73 2.55
N PHE A 100 -1.17 -13.50 2.20
CA PHE A 100 -1.32 -14.92 1.95
C PHE A 100 -1.63 -15.69 3.24
N GLU A 101 -2.57 -16.63 3.18
CA GLU A 101 -2.84 -17.53 4.31
C GLU A 101 -2.40 -18.96 3.99
N ASN A 102 -2.94 -19.53 2.91
CA ASN A 102 -2.66 -20.90 2.45
C ASN A 102 -3.03 -21.06 0.97
N GLU A 103 -2.92 -22.28 0.45
CA GLU A 103 -3.19 -22.60 -0.97
C GLU A 103 -4.67 -22.50 -1.38
N GLU A 104 -5.61 -22.38 -0.43
CA GLU A 104 -7.04 -22.25 -0.72
C GLU A 104 -7.47 -20.78 -0.75
N PHE A 105 -7.07 -20.01 0.27
CA PHE A 105 -7.46 -18.61 0.40
C PHE A 105 -6.34 -17.70 0.88
N GLN A 106 -6.56 -16.42 0.68
CA GLN A 106 -5.74 -15.32 1.17
C GLN A 106 -6.64 -14.15 1.56
N ARG A 107 -6.09 -13.23 2.35
CA ARG A 107 -6.80 -12.09 2.91
C ARG A 107 -6.57 -10.86 2.05
N LEU A 108 -7.64 -10.31 1.49
CA LEU A 108 -7.62 -8.97 0.92
C LEU A 108 -8.05 -8.00 2.02
N GLY A 109 -7.14 -7.16 2.47
CA GLY A 109 -7.36 -6.36 3.67
C GLY A 109 -6.71 -4.99 3.65
N SER A 110 -7.07 -4.21 4.65
CA SER A 110 -6.50 -2.90 4.93
C SER A 110 -6.26 -2.74 6.42
N VAL A 111 -5.15 -2.09 6.77
CA VAL A 111 -4.85 -1.69 8.14
C VAL A 111 -4.75 -0.18 8.20
N VAL A 112 -5.43 0.43 9.17
CA VAL A 112 -5.31 1.85 9.49
C VAL A 112 -4.70 1.97 10.87
N THR A 113 -3.52 2.56 10.94
CA THR A 113 -2.80 2.77 12.19
C THR A 113 -2.79 4.26 12.50
N ASN A 114 -3.48 4.62 13.58
CA ASN A 114 -3.48 5.97 14.13
C ASN A 114 -2.93 5.93 15.54
N HIS A 115 -1.99 6.82 15.86
CA HIS A 115 -1.39 6.97 17.19
C HIS A 115 -0.91 5.64 17.81
N GLY A 116 -0.33 4.77 16.97
CA GLY A 116 0.31 3.53 17.40
C GLY A 116 -0.65 2.36 17.67
N TYR A 117 -1.85 2.37 17.11
CA TYR A 117 -2.79 1.24 17.15
C TYR A 117 -3.36 0.91 15.77
N SER A 118 -3.13 -0.32 15.32
CA SER A 118 -3.60 -0.84 14.04
C SER A 118 -5.04 -1.34 14.10
N ASP A 119 -5.90 -0.85 13.23
CA ASP A 119 -7.25 -1.39 12.98
C ASP A 119 -7.23 -2.14 11.64
N TRP A 120 -7.46 -3.46 11.68
CA TRP A 120 -7.41 -4.33 10.52
C TRP A 120 -8.80 -4.81 10.11
N ALA A 121 -9.13 -4.63 8.83
CA ALA A 121 -10.29 -5.22 8.18
C ALA A 121 -9.86 -6.07 6.98
N THR A 122 -10.53 -7.20 6.77
CA THR A 122 -10.17 -8.18 5.74
C THR A 122 -11.40 -8.91 5.21
N THR A 123 -11.28 -9.43 3.99
CA THR A 123 -12.16 -10.45 3.40
C THR A 123 -11.32 -11.56 2.80
N ASP A 124 -11.85 -12.78 2.78
CA ASP A 124 -11.19 -13.89 2.09
C ASP A 124 -11.39 -13.78 0.58
N ILE A 125 -10.34 -14.09 -0.17
CA ILE A 125 -10.34 -14.24 -1.62
C ILE A 125 -9.55 -15.51 -2.00
N SER A 126 -9.74 -15.99 -3.23
CA SER A 126 -9.00 -17.16 -3.72
C SER A 126 -7.49 -16.94 -3.70
N ALA A 127 -6.73 -17.91 -3.20
CA ALA A 127 -5.26 -17.91 -3.27
C ALA A 127 -4.71 -18.00 -4.71
N SER A 128 -5.56 -18.34 -5.67
CA SER A 128 -5.23 -18.34 -7.10
C SER A 128 -5.04 -16.94 -7.68
N ILE A 129 -5.50 -15.90 -6.99
CA ILE A 129 -5.31 -14.50 -7.41
C ILE A 129 -3.85 -14.11 -7.13
N LYS A 130 -3.07 -13.86 -8.18
CA LYS A 130 -1.65 -13.49 -8.08
C LYS A 130 -1.34 -12.07 -8.55
N GLU A 131 -2.39 -11.33 -8.90
CA GLU A 131 -2.33 -9.94 -9.27
C GLU A 131 -3.51 -9.17 -8.68
N MET A 132 -3.29 -7.91 -8.34
CA MET A 132 -4.33 -7.02 -7.85
C MET A 132 -3.99 -5.57 -8.18
N TRP A 133 -4.98 -4.82 -8.63
CA TRP A 133 -4.88 -3.37 -8.73
C TRP A 133 -5.34 -2.74 -7.43
N TYR A 134 -4.64 -1.71 -6.99
CA TYR A 134 -5.06 -0.86 -5.89
C TYR A 134 -5.26 0.57 -6.35
N ARG A 135 -6.22 1.27 -5.74
CA ARG A 135 -6.37 2.72 -5.84
C ARG A 135 -6.43 3.33 -4.45
N LEU A 136 -5.49 4.23 -4.18
CA LEU A 136 -5.50 5.09 -3.00
C LEU A 136 -6.01 6.46 -3.43
N SER A 137 -7.13 6.90 -2.88
CA SER A 137 -7.66 8.25 -3.10
C SER A 137 -7.59 9.07 -1.82
N ARG A 138 -7.20 10.33 -1.94
CA ARG A 138 -7.14 11.30 -0.85
C ARG A 138 -8.17 12.40 -1.07
N ARG A 139 -8.86 12.79 0.01
CA ARG A 139 -9.58 14.05 0.14
C ARG A 139 -9.23 14.65 1.50
N GLU A 140 -8.32 15.64 1.49
CA GLU A 140 -7.81 16.27 2.72
C GLU A 140 -7.22 15.21 3.68
N SER A 141 -7.88 14.97 4.82
CA SER A 141 -7.44 14.00 5.85
C SER A 141 -8.12 12.63 5.71
N ASP A 142 -9.00 12.48 4.72
CA ASP A 142 -9.78 11.27 4.49
C ASP A 142 -9.24 10.49 3.29
N TYR A 143 -9.22 9.17 3.45
CA TYR A 143 -8.65 8.25 2.47
C TYR A 143 -9.64 7.17 2.09
N CYS A 144 -9.64 6.84 0.81
CA CYS A 144 -10.38 5.71 0.26
C CYS A 144 -9.40 4.74 -0.38
N MET A 145 -9.41 3.48 0.07
CA MET A 145 -8.66 2.38 -0.52
C MET A 145 -9.61 1.46 -1.27
N GLU A 146 -9.27 1.16 -2.51
CA GLU A 146 -10.06 0.33 -3.41
C GLU A 146 -9.16 -0.72 -4.08
N CYS A 147 -9.77 -1.84 -4.50
CA CYS A 147 -9.11 -2.90 -5.26
C CYS A 147 -9.81 -3.19 -6.57
N SER A 148 -9.10 -3.78 -7.54
CA SER A 148 -9.69 -4.29 -8.78
C SER A 148 -8.88 -5.47 -9.35
N GLN A 149 -9.57 -6.48 -9.88
CA GLN A 149 -8.92 -7.59 -10.59
C GLN A 149 -8.69 -7.30 -12.08
N ASP A 150 -9.35 -6.29 -12.65
CA ASP A 150 -9.29 -5.97 -14.09
C ASP A 150 -8.68 -4.59 -14.38
N GLY A 151 -8.35 -3.81 -13.34
CA GLY A 151 -7.84 -2.44 -13.45
C GLY A 151 -8.87 -1.40 -13.90
N VAL A 152 -10.15 -1.80 -14.02
CA VAL A 152 -11.25 -0.95 -14.52
C VAL A 152 -12.33 -0.81 -13.45
N ASN A 153 -12.79 -1.91 -12.89
CA ASN A 153 -13.88 -1.98 -11.92
C ASN A 153 -13.34 -2.00 -10.50
N PHE A 154 -13.11 -0.82 -9.93
CA PHE A 154 -12.65 -0.66 -8.55
C PHE A 154 -13.80 -0.88 -7.54
N LYS A 155 -13.49 -1.60 -6.46
CA LYS A 155 -14.38 -1.88 -5.33
C LYS A 155 -13.76 -1.31 -4.06
N GLN A 156 -14.58 -0.59 -3.29
CA GLN A 156 -14.16 -0.02 -2.02
C GLN A 156 -13.80 -1.11 -1.01
N MET A 157 -12.62 -0.99 -0.41
CA MET A 157 -12.16 -1.80 0.71
C MET A 157 -12.35 -1.05 2.04
N ARG A 158 -12.00 0.24 2.06
CA ARG A 158 -11.94 1.04 3.28
C ARG A 158 -12.13 2.53 2.96
N ILE A 159 -12.88 3.22 3.81
CA ILE A 159 -12.81 4.67 3.96
C ILE A 159 -12.36 4.92 5.41
N CYS A 160 -11.40 5.82 5.60
CA CYS A 160 -10.89 6.15 6.94
C CYS A 160 -10.36 7.58 7.01
N HIS A 161 -10.31 8.08 8.24
CA HIS A 161 -9.65 9.33 8.59
C HIS A 161 -8.24 9.06 9.15
N MET A 162 -7.28 9.90 8.78
CA MET A 162 -5.93 9.94 9.39
C MET A 162 -5.76 11.27 10.12
N TRP A 163 -5.52 11.23 11.43
CA TRP A 163 -5.40 12.44 12.25
C TRP A 163 -4.25 13.34 11.79
N ASP A 164 -3.12 12.73 11.44
CA ASP A 164 -1.93 13.40 10.94
C ASP A 164 -1.84 13.37 9.38
N GLY A 165 -2.97 13.15 8.70
CA GLY A 165 -3.02 13.00 7.23
C GLY A 165 -3.36 14.26 6.44
N ALA A 166 -3.54 15.42 7.09
CA ALA A 166 -4.02 16.63 6.43
C ALA A 166 -2.95 17.37 5.60
N GLU A 167 -1.68 17.24 5.98
CA GLU A 167 -0.58 18.07 5.46
C GLU A 167 0.20 17.38 4.31
N GLU A 168 1.52 17.60 4.23
CA GLU A 168 2.38 16.80 3.35
C GLU A 168 2.37 15.35 3.84
N ILE A 169 2.02 14.43 2.94
CA ILE A 169 2.03 13.00 3.22
C ILE A 169 3.08 12.30 2.37
N SER A 170 3.38 11.05 2.75
CA SER A 170 4.12 10.13 1.90
C SER A 170 3.31 8.86 1.64
N PHE A 171 3.30 8.42 0.39
CA PHE A 171 2.57 7.23 -0.04
C PHE A 171 3.31 6.52 -1.17
N GLY A 172 3.00 5.25 -1.34
CA GLY A 172 3.52 4.43 -2.43
C GLY A 172 3.19 2.97 -2.22
N ILE A 173 4.22 2.13 -2.29
CA ILE A 173 4.10 0.67 -2.37
C ILE A 173 4.92 0.00 -1.25
N TYR A 174 4.50 -1.20 -0.89
CA TYR A 174 5.22 -2.04 0.07
C TYR A 174 5.05 -3.52 -0.24
N ALA A 175 6.00 -4.31 0.22
CA ALA A 175 5.87 -5.76 0.32
C ALA A 175 6.69 -6.28 1.50
N CYS A 176 6.21 -7.31 2.18
CA CYS A 176 6.91 -7.88 3.34
C CYS A 176 6.60 -9.36 3.55
N SER A 177 7.49 -10.03 4.27
CA SER A 177 7.39 -11.44 4.67
C SER A 177 7.56 -11.54 6.19
N PRO A 178 6.46 -11.58 6.97
CA PRO A 178 6.52 -11.56 8.44
C PRO A 178 7.13 -12.80 9.07
N GLU A 179 7.07 -13.94 8.38
CA GLU A 179 7.72 -15.19 8.80
C GLU A 179 9.03 -15.42 8.03
N GLU A 180 9.62 -16.61 8.18
CA GLU A 180 10.85 -17.04 7.49
C GLU A 180 10.56 -17.34 6.00
N SER A 181 10.23 -16.29 5.25
CA SER A 181 9.87 -16.33 3.83
C SER A 181 10.53 -15.20 3.04
N SER A 182 10.47 -15.34 1.73
CA SER A 182 10.87 -14.34 0.76
C SER A 182 10.17 -14.62 -0.57
N PHE A 183 9.67 -13.57 -1.21
CA PHE A 183 9.06 -13.64 -2.53
C PHE A 183 9.34 -12.38 -3.35
N LYS A 184 9.10 -12.47 -4.66
CA LYS A 184 9.20 -11.34 -5.59
C LYS A 184 7.86 -10.62 -5.66
N ALA A 185 7.88 -9.33 -5.34
CA ALA A 185 6.78 -8.40 -5.58
C ALA A 185 7.11 -7.52 -6.78
N VAL A 186 6.14 -7.34 -7.67
CA VAL A 186 6.27 -6.54 -8.90
C VAL A 186 5.15 -5.51 -8.94
N PHE A 187 5.51 -4.28 -9.29
CA PHE A 187 4.62 -3.14 -9.37
C PHE A 187 4.73 -2.51 -10.76
N THR A 188 3.61 -2.37 -11.45
CA THR A 188 3.50 -1.76 -12.78
C THR A 188 2.33 -0.80 -12.83
N ASP A 189 2.21 -0.05 -13.92
CA ASP A 189 1.07 0.83 -14.20
C ASP A 189 0.82 1.87 -13.10
N MET A 190 1.90 2.27 -12.42
CA MET A 190 1.90 3.26 -11.35
C MET A 190 1.56 4.63 -11.94
N LYS A 191 0.48 5.24 -11.47
CA LYS A 191 0.04 6.53 -11.99
C LYS A 191 -0.62 7.39 -10.94
N MET A 192 -0.31 8.68 -11.02
CA MET A 192 -1.01 9.75 -10.32
C MET A 192 -2.10 10.30 -11.24
N MET A 193 -3.27 10.59 -10.67
CA MET A 193 -4.42 11.13 -11.39
C MET A 193 -5.24 12.04 -10.48
N GLU A 194 -6.10 12.86 -11.09
CA GLU A 194 -7.12 13.60 -10.36
C GLU A 194 -7.95 12.65 -9.49
N CYS A 195 -8.43 13.15 -8.34
CA CYS A 195 -9.17 12.34 -7.37
C CYS A 195 -10.42 11.68 -8.00
N GLN A 196 -10.36 10.35 -8.16
CA GLN A 196 -11.45 9.53 -8.72
C GLN A 196 -12.53 9.21 -7.68
N TRP A 197 -12.23 9.38 -6.40
CA TRP A 197 -13.23 9.28 -5.34
C TRP A 197 -14.07 10.56 -5.33
N ASN A 198 -15.35 10.46 -5.69
CA ASN A 198 -16.24 11.62 -5.78
C ASN A 198 -16.50 12.25 -4.40
N ALA A 199 -16.65 13.57 -4.37
CA ALA A 199 -17.12 14.27 -3.18
C ALA A 199 -18.53 13.79 -2.80
N HIS A 200 -18.81 13.72 -1.49
CA HIS A 200 -20.16 13.49 -1.01
C HIS A 200 -21.07 14.64 -1.47
N LYS A 201 -22.32 14.31 -1.83
CA LYS A 201 -23.33 15.29 -2.27
C LYS A 201 -24.40 15.44 -1.22
#